data_AF-A0A4S4N930-F1
#
_entry.id   AF-A0A4S4N930-F1
#
_cell.length_a   1.000
_cell.length_b   1.000
_cell.length_c   1.000
_cell.angle_alpha   90.00
_cell.angle_beta   90.00
_cell.angle_gamma   90.00
#
_symmetry.space_group_name_H-M   'P 1'
#
loop_
_entity.id
_entity.type
_entity.pdbx_description
1 polymer ?
#
loop_
_entity_poly.entity_id
_entity_poly.type
_entity_poly.pdbx_seq_one_letter_code
_entity_poly.pdbx_strand_id
1 'polypeptide(L)'
;MGRVSLAVLLLGTVVQTWYLGREWEADELNDRRLQTEQLEASRWGRTVHRLKNIFGFFTEPLWEELLPPPLPAPHQKPYTLLVSIDDLLVTSTWDRQHGWRTAKRPGVDYFLAYLSQFYEVVIFTTQYHYTAIPVLEKLDPYQFYIAYKLFRDACRSVNGTPVKDLTYLNRDLSKVILLDTHPEHVSAQPENAVIMPKWTGDPKDKGLIAMVPFLESIGIYKPADVRPILETYHEKDLPLEYAKTEALAKQKHIEEHKKRGAASTFTLSTLFGRSSSPAAASPVPLTYLEQKRLEAQAQYREEQAYIHANKENFERLIKEEQDAMAQAMPSTFWGAASALMGPPPGPPQPQSQPPAQSPAPPSAPAAAPTAFSILSGVSGGQAKS
;
A
#
# COMPACT_ATOMS: atom_id res chain seq x y z
N MET A 1 33.37 17.39 48.52
CA MET A 1 32.61 17.54 47.25
C MET A 1 31.81 16.29 46.88
N GLY A 2 32.41 15.09 46.77
CA GLY A 2 31.69 13.90 46.29
C GLY A 2 30.42 13.48 47.06
N ARG A 3 30.37 13.63 48.39
CA ARG A 3 29.17 13.28 49.20
C ARG A 3 27.99 14.22 48.97
N VAL A 4 28.27 15.51 48.73
CA VAL A 4 27.23 16.50 48.43
C VAL A 4 26.72 16.30 47.01
N SER A 5 27.61 16.03 46.05
CA SER A 5 27.24 15.69 44.68
C SER A 5 26.36 14.44 44.61
N LEU A 6 26.68 13.38 45.37
CA LEU A 6 25.87 12.17 45.46
C LEU A 6 24.48 12.44 46.05
N ALA A 7 24.41 13.27 47.11
CA ALA A 7 23.15 13.64 47.73
C ALA A 7 22.24 14.43 46.77
N VAL A 8 22.80 15.37 46.00
CA VAL A 8 22.06 16.12 44.97
C VAL A 8 21.56 15.19 43.86
N LEU A 9 22.38 14.23 43.42
CA LEU A 9 22.01 13.25 42.39
C LEU A 9 20.85 12.35 42.87
N LEU A 10 20.91 11.84 44.10
CA LEU A 10 19.85 11.03 44.69
C LEU A 10 18.54 11.81 44.88
N LEU A 11 18.63 13.07 45.29
CA LEU A 11 17.46 13.92 45.45
C LEU A 11 16.82 14.23 44.08
N GLY A 12 17.65 14.46 43.07
CA GLY A 12 17.22 14.62 41.67
C GLY A 12 16.54 13.36 41.12
N THR A 13 17.10 12.16 41.36
CA THR A 13 16.47 10.92 40.87
C THR A 13 15.14 10.65 41.57
N VAL A 14 15.01 10.90 42.89
CA VAL A 14 13.75 10.76 43.61
C VAL A 14 12.68 11.71 43.08
N VAL A 15 13.03 12.99 42.87
CA VAL A 15 12.10 13.98 42.28
C VAL A 15 11.71 13.57 40.86
N GLN A 16 12.64 13.07 40.06
CA GLN A 16 12.37 12.62 38.70
C GLN A 16 11.46 11.39 38.67
N THR A 17 11.70 10.39 39.51
CA THR A 17 10.84 9.20 39.64
C THR A 17 9.43 9.58 40.11
N TRP A 18 9.33 10.55 41.03
CA TRP A 18 8.06 11.09 41.49
C TRP A 18 7.29 11.83 40.39
N TYR A 19 7.98 12.66 39.60
CA TYR A 19 7.41 13.34 38.44
C TYR A 19 6.93 12.36 37.36
N LEU A 20 7.71 11.30 37.08
CA LEU A 20 7.31 10.24 36.15
C LEU A 20 6.12 9.41 36.64
N GLY A 21 5.72 9.52 37.92
CA GLY A 21 4.51 8.89 38.45
C GLY A 21 3.24 9.76 38.37
N ARG A 22 3.30 10.96 37.77
CA ARG A 22 2.13 11.86 37.63
C ARG A 22 1.01 11.25 36.80
N GLU A 23 -0.21 11.77 36.93
CA GLU A 23 -1.37 11.32 36.12
C GLU A 23 -1.16 11.62 34.63
N TRP A 24 -1.94 10.95 33.78
CA TRP A 24 -1.92 11.22 32.35
C TRP A 24 -2.79 12.45 32.10
N GLU A 25 -2.27 13.43 31.38
CA GLU A 25 -3.09 14.56 30.92
C GLU A 25 -3.96 14.10 29.74
N ALA A 26 -5.13 14.73 29.57
CA ALA A 26 -6.09 14.34 28.55
C ALA A 26 -5.52 14.45 27.11
N ASP A 27 -4.65 15.44 26.89
CA ASP A 27 -3.97 15.64 25.61
C ASP A 27 -2.93 14.52 25.36
N GLU A 28 -2.14 14.14 26.36
CA GLU A 28 -1.19 13.01 26.29
C GLU A 28 -1.91 11.67 26.05
N LEU A 29 -3.15 11.53 26.52
CA LEU A 29 -3.97 10.33 26.35
C LEU A 29 -4.58 10.24 24.94
N ASN A 30 -5.02 11.38 24.41
CA ASN A 30 -5.59 11.51 23.06
C ASN A 30 -4.55 11.29 21.97
N ASP A 31 -3.37 11.92 22.10
CA ASP A 31 -2.26 11.73 21.17
C ASP A 31 -1.87 10.25 21.09
N ARG A 32 -1.94 9.53 22.21
CA ARG A 32 -1.51 8.13 22.30
C ARG A 32 -2.60 7.11 22.07
N ARG A 33 -3.86 7.55 21.87
CA ARG A 33 -5.07 6.70 21.77
C ARG A 33 -5.10 5.54 22.78
N LEU A 34 -4.53 5.72 23.96
CA LEU A 34 -4.48 4.68 24.98
C LEU A 34 -5.91 4.47 25.48
N GLN A 35 -6.44 3.25 25.33
CA GLN A 35 -7.75 2.93 25.89
C GLN A 35 -7.71 3.18 27.41
N THR A 36 -8.72 3.86 27.94
CA THR A 36 -8.87 4.16 29.37
C THR A 36 -8.84 2.89 30.24
N GLU A 37 -9.09 1.73 29.62
CA GLU A 37 -9.09 0.41 30.24
C GLU A 37 -7.66 -0.15 30.50
N GLN A 38 -6.64 0.33 29.78
CA GLN A 38 -5.23 -0.08 29.95
C GLN A 38 -4.45 0.78 30.96
N LEU A 39 -5.12 1.74 31.62
CA LEU A 39 -4.51 2.62 32.59
C LEU A 39 -4.20 1.87 33.89
N GLU A 40 -2.97 1.39 34.05
CA GLU A 40 -2.50 0.89 35.34
C GLU A 40 -2.65 2.00 36.40
N ALA A 41 -3.57 1.81 37.37
CA ALA A 41 -3.89 2.80 38.40
C ALA A 41 -2.69 3.11 39.34
N SER A 42 -1.74 2.19 39.41
CA SER A 42 -0.55 2.33 40.26
C SER A 42 0.40 3.42 39.73
N ARG A 43 0.88 4.28 40.64
CA ARG A 43 1.92 5.28 40.31
C ARG A 43 3.19 4.62 39.75
N TRP A 44 3.55 3.45 40.25
CA TRP A 44 4.71 2.70 39.78
C TRP A 44 4.52 2.19 38.35
N GLY A 45 3.32 1.69 38.03
CA GLY A 45 2.95 1.25 36.69
C GLY A 45 3.14 2.34 35.64
N ARG A 46 2.68 3.56 35.96
CA ARG A 46 2.88 4.76 35.14
C ARG A 46 4.36 5.13 34.96
N THR A 47 5.14 5.11 36.03
CA THR A 47 6.58 5.37 35.97
C THR A 47 7.30 4.36 35.08
N VAL A 48 6.98 3.07 35.23
CA VAL A 48 7.54 1.99 34.41
C VAL A 48 7.13 2.14 32.95
N HIS A 49 5.87 2.48 32.67
CA HIS A 49 5.41 2.76 31.31
C HIS A 49 6.15 3.93 30.67
N ARG A 50 6.34 5.04 31.40
CA ARG A 50 7.10 6.20 30.86
C ARG A 50 8.56 5.86 30.61
N LEU A 51 9.21 5.11 31.51
CA LEU A 51 10.57 4.62 31.29
C LEU A 51 10.64 3.68 30.09
N LYS A 52 9.69 2.75 29.96
CA LYS A 52 9.60 1.85 28.81
C LYS A 52 9.43 2.63 27.50
N ASN A 53 8.61 3.68 27.47
CA ASN A 53 8.43 4.53 26.29
C ASN A 53 9.69 5.33 25.92
N ILE A 54 10.46 5.80 26.90
CA ILE A 54 11.75 6.47 26.63
C ILE A 54 12.70 5.53 25.87
N PHE A 55 12.69 4.24 26.23
CA PHE A 55 13.43 3.21 25.49
C PHE A 55 12.65 2.66 24.27
N GLY A 56 11.35 2.94 24.20
CA GLY A 56 10.41 2.51 23.16
C GLY A 56 10.78 3.04 21.78
N PHE A 57 11.38 4.25 21.72
CA PHE A 57 11.96 4.82 20.50
C PHE A 57 12.90 3.87 19.74
N PHE A 58 13.59 2.96 20.45
CA PHE A 58 14.50 2.00 19.82
C PHE A 58 13.82 0.68 19.41
N THR A 59 12.60 0.44 19.86
CA THR A 59 11.90 -0.85 19.69
C THR A 59 10.61 -0.76 18.90
N GLU A 60 9.94 0.39 18.91
CA GLU A 60 8.69 0.68 18.20
C GLU A 60 9.00 1.38 16.86
N PRO A 61 8.13 1.26 15.85
CA PRO A 61 8.31 1.99 14.59
C PRO A 61 8.31 3.51 14.84
N LEU A 62 9.03 4.25 13.98
CA LEU A 62 9.19 5.70 14.10
C LEU A 62 7.88 6.50 13.94
N TRP A 63 6.82 5.89 13.41
CA TRP A 63 5.51 6.50 13.18
C TRP A 63 4.40 5.70 13.85
N GLU A 64 3.46 6.41 14.48
CA GLU A 64 2.25 5.82 15.08
C GLU A 64 1.30 5.24 14.04
N GLU A 65 1.26 5.82 12.83
CA GLU A 65 0.52 5.32 11.69
C GLU A 65 1.46 5.24 10.48
N LEU A 66 1.59 4.04 9.90
CA LEU A 66 2.47 3.77 8.78
C LEU A 66 1.90 4.29 7.46
N LEU A 67 0.57 4.32 7.33
CA LEU A 67 -0.12 4.78 6.11
C LEU A 67 -1.03 5.97 6.43
N PRO A 68 -1.17 6.91 5.46
CA PRO A 68 -2.19 7.94 5.55
C PRO A 68 -3.59 7.33 5.59
N PRO A 69 -4.61 8.08 6.03
CA PRO A 69 -5.99 7.60 6.01
C PRO A 69 -6.39 7.19 4.59
N PRO A 70 -7.30 6.20 4.46
CA PRO A 70 -7.74 5.74 3.17
C PRO A 70 -8.37 6.87 2.35
N LEU A 71 -8.22 6.80 1.03
CA LEU A 71 -8.83 7.76 0.12
C LEU A 71 -10.37 7.78 0.28
N PRO A 72 -11.03 8.92 0.09
CA PRO A 72 -12.49 8.97 0.11
C PRO A 72 -13.08 8.14 -1.05
N ALA A 73 -14.25 7.56 -0.82
CA ALA A 73 -15.04 6.93 -1.88
C ALA A 73 -15.30 7.96 -3.01
N PRO A 74 -15.19 7.61 -4.31
CA PRO A 74 -15.19 6.26 -4.90
C PRO A 74 -13.81 5.65 -5.20
N HIS A 75 -12.71 6.35 -4.95
CA HIS A 75 -11.36 5.91 -5.34
C HIS A 75 -10.75 4.88 -4.38
N GLN A 76 -11.37 4.64 -3.23
CA GLN A 76 -10.92 3.69 -2.23
C GLN A 76 -11.03 2.24 -2.73
N LYS A 77 -9.95 1.48 -2.63
CA LYS A 77 -9.99 0.03 -2.80
C LYS A 77 -10.51 -0.64 -1.51
N PRO A 78 -11.33 -1.70 -1.61
CA PRO A 78 -11.97 -2.30 -0.43
C PRO A 78 -11.00 -3.08 0.47
N TYR A 79 -9.92 -3.63 -0.08
CA TYR A 79 -8.95 -4.46 0.64
C TYR A 79 -7.53 -3.93 0.43
N THR A 80 -6.67 -4.17 1.41
CA THR A 80 -5.24 -3.83 1.35
C THR A 80 -4.43 -5.12 1.26
N LEU A 81 -3.59 -5.23 0.24
CA LEU A 81 -2.69 -6.36 0.03
C LEU A 81 -1.26 -5.92 0.32
N LEU A 82 -0.70 -6.44 1.41
CA LEU A 82 0.69 -6.23 1.77
C LEU A 82 1.55 -7.31 1.13
N VAL A 83 2.61 -6.90 0.44
CA VAL A 83 3.46 -7.81 -0.34
C VAL A 83 4.92 -7.62 0.04
N SER A 84 5.58 -8.70 0.49
CA SER A 84 7.03 -8.72 0.71
C SER A 84 7.80 -8.71 -0.62
N ILE A 85 9.01 -8.14 -0.64
CA ILE A 85 9.85 -8.13 -1.85
C ILE A 85 10.74 -9.37 -1.89
N ASP A 86 11.52 -9.56 -0.82
CA ASP A 86 12.59 -10.54 -0.75
C ASP A 86 12.07 -11.97 -0.77
N ASP A 87 12.65 -12.76 -1.66
CA ASP A 87 12.31 -14.15 -1.95
C ASP A 87 10.85 -14.38 -2.39
N LEU A 88 10.04 -13.32 -2.52
CA LEU A 88 8.65 -13.37 -2.97
C LEU A 88 8.48 -12.84 -4.39
N LEU A 89 8.86 -11.58 -4.64
CA LEU A 89 8.75 -10.93 -5.96
C LEU A 89 10.09 -10.98 -6.70
N VAL A 90 11.19 -10.86 -5.96
CA VAL A 90 12.54 -10.88 -6.50
C VAL A 90 13.42 -11.72 -5.60
N THR A 91 14.49 -12.26 -6.16
CA THR A 91 15.57 -12.84 -5.37
C THR A 91 16.87 -12.17 -5.77
N SER A 92 17.70 -11.83 -4.79
CA SER A 92 18.99 -11.20 -5.01
C SER A 92 20.09 -12.20 -4.68
N THR A 93 20.91 -12.52 -5.68
CA THR A 93 22.08 -13.39 -5.52
C THR A 93 23.34 -12.54 -5.58
N TRP A 94 24.33 -12.89 -4.77
CA TRP A 94 25.64 -12.25 -4.82
C TRP A 94 26.66 -13.18 -5.46
N ASP A 95 27.39 -12.65 -6.44
CA ASP A 95 28.51 -13.33 -7.10
C ASP A 95 29.78 -12.47 -6.98
N ARG A 96 30.94 -13.10 -6.85
CA ARG A 96 32.23 -12.40 -6.74
C ARG A 96 32.62 -11.67 -8.03
N GLN A 97 32.20 -12.16 -9.19
CA GLN A 97 32.52 -11.55 -10.49
C GLN A 97 31.60 -10.39 -10.84
N HIS A 98 30.31 -10.51 -10.52
CA HIS A 98 29.26 -9.59 -10.98
C HIS A 98 28.59 -8.79 -9.86
N GLY A 99 28.96 -9.04 -8.60
CA GLY A 99 28.35 -8.42 -7.43
C GLY A 99 26.91 -8.90 -7.21
N TRP A 100 26.09 -8.00 -6.69
CA TRP A 100 24.66 -8.25 -6.47
C TRP A 100 23.89 -8.28 -7.78
N ARG A 101 23.14 -9.35 -8.01
CA ARG A 101 22.24 -9.53 -9.15
C ARG A 101 20.84 -9.85 -8.65
N THR A 102 19.87 -9.09 -9.10
CA THR A 102 18.46 -9.29 -8.73
C THR A 102 17.71 -9.91 -9.91
N ALA A 103 17.10 -11.07 -9.68
CA ALA A 103 16.21 -11.72 -10.63
C ALA A 103 14.76 -11.40 -10.29
N LYS A 104 13.92 -11.23 -11.31
CA LYS A 104 12.48 -11.03 -11.18
C LYS A 104 11.75 -12.36 -11.26
N ARG A 105 10.82 -12.61 -10.34
CA ARG A 105 10.01 -13.83 -10.35
C ARG A 105 9.08 -13.85 -11.56
N PRO A 106 8.91 -14.99 -12.25
CA PRO A 106 7.98 -15.10 -13.36
C PRO A 106 6.56 -14.68 -12.96
N GLY A 107 5.95 -13.77 -13.73
CA GLY A 107 4.58 -13.33 -13.50
C GLY A 107 4.38 -12.17 -12.51
N VAL A 108 5.45 -11.59 -11.97
CA VAL A 108 5.35 -10.45 -11.03
C VAL A 108 4.62 -9.25 -11.63
N ASP A 109 4.94 -8.88 -12.88
CA ASP A 109 4.31 -7.72 -13.52
C ASP A 109 2.79 -7.92 -13.64
N TYR A 110 2.38 -9.12 -14.10
CA TYR A 110 0.97 -9.50 -14.19
C TYR A 110 0.30 -9.55 -12.82
N PHE A 111 0.98 -10.11 -11.81
CA PHE A 111 0.46 -10.18 -10.45
C PHE A 111 0.16 -8.80 -9.87
N LEU A 112 1.10 -7.85 -9.98
CA LEU A 112 0.94 -6.50 -9.47
C LEU A 112 -0.14 -5.73 -10.26
N ALA A 113 -0.09 -5.79 -11.59
CA ALA A 113 -1.01 -5.05 -12.44
C ALA A 113 -2.45 -5.59 -12.40
N TYR A 114 -2.63 -6.90 -12.25
CA TYR A 114 -3.96 -7.50 -12.16
C TYR A 114 -4.60 -7.29 -10.79
N LEU A 115 -3.81 -7.43 -9.71
CA LEU A 115 -4.35 -7.30 -8.35
C LEU A 115 -4.57 -5.85 -7.90
N SER A 116 -3.86 -4.87 -8.48
CA SER A 116 -4.11 -3.45 -8.21
C SER A 116 -5.53 -3.00 -8.57
N GLN A 117 -6.23 -3.73 -9.44
CA GLN A 117 -7.64 -3.49 -9.74
C GLN A 117 -8.54 -3.75 -8.54
N PHE A 118 -8.22 -4.75 -7.71
CA PHE A 118 -9.03 -5.21 -6.57
C PHE A 118 -8.52 -4.70 -5.23
N TYR A 119 -7.20 -4.56 -5.08
CA TYR A 119 -6.51 -4.29 -3.82
C TYR A 119 -5.74 -2.97 -3.86
N GLU A 120 -5.66 -2.30 -2.71
CA GLU A 120 -4.60 -1.35 -2.43
C GLU A 120 -3.31 -2.14 -2.18
N VAL A 121 -2.44 -2.22 -3.19
CA VAL A 121 -1.18 -2.95 -3.09
C VAL A 121 -0.16 -2.10 -2.35
N VAL A 122 0.29 -2.59 -1.19
CA VAL A 122 1.30 -1.94 -0.36
C VAL A 122 2.51 -2.87 -0.28
N ILE A 123 3.66 -2.36 -0.67
CA ILE A 123 4.91 -3.12 -0.51
C ILE A 123 5.34 -2.98 0.94
N PHE A 124 5.53 -4.10 1.65
CA PHE A 124 6.08 -4.10 3.00
C PHE A 124 7.28 -5.03 3.05
N THR A 125 8.48 -4.45 2.96
CA THR A 125 9.74 -5.19 2.93
C THR A 125 10.57 -4.99 4.20
N THR A 126 11.35 -5.99 4.56
CA THR A 126 12.37 -5.90 5.61
C THR A 126 13.68 -5.30 5.12
N GLN A 127 13.80 -4.98 3.82
CA GLN A 127 14.96 -4.29 3.27
C GLN A 127 14.95 -2.80 3.62
N TYR A 128 16.15 -2.23 3.68
CA TYR A 128 16.33 -0.79 3.82
C TYR A 128 15.90 -0.06 2.54
N HIS A 129 15.41 1.16 2.73
CA HIS A 129 14.93 2.05 1.67
C HIS A 129 15.89 2.16 0.48
N TYR A 130 17.19 2.38 0.74
CA TYR A 130 18.20 2.58 -0.30
C TYR A 130 18.43 1.35 -1.20
N THR A 131 18.13 0.15 -0.72
CA THR A 131 18.29 -1.09 -1.50
C THR A 131 17.02 -1.42 -2.29
N ALA A 132 15.86 -1.23 -1.66
CA ALA A 132 14.59 -1.65 -2.23
C ALA A 132 14.06 -0.70 -3.31
N ILE A 133 14.27 0.62 -3.19
CA ILE A 133 13.72 1.60 -4.14
C ILE A 133 14.13 1.34 -5.59
N PRO A 134 15.43 1.17 -5.93
CA PRO A 134 15.84 0.94 -7.31
C PRO A 134 15.24 -0.33 -7.93
N VAL A 135 14.90 -1.31 -7.09
CA VAL A 135 14.22 -2.54 -7.53
C VAL A 135 12.74 -2.25 -7.79
N LEU A 136 12.08 -1.54 -6.88
CA LEU A 136 10.66 -1.20 -7.00
C LEU A 136 10.37 -0.27 -8.18
N GLU A 137 11.24 0.72 -8.44
CA GLU A 137 11.12 1.61 -9.61
C GLU A 137 11.25 0.85 -10.92
N LYS A 138 12.00 -0.26 -10.95
CA LYS A 138 12.09 -1.13 -12.14
C LYS A 138 10.88 -2.06 -12.28
N LEU A 139 10.22 -2.42 -11.18
CA LEU A 139 9.02 -3.25 -11.19
C LEU A 139 7.77 -2.44 -11.57
N ASP A 140 7.67 -1.21 -11.08
CA ASP A 140 6.57 -0.28 -11.36
C ASP A 140 7.11 1.11 -11.74
N PRO A 141 7.57 1.28 -13.01
CA PRO A 141 8.21 2.53 -13.45
C PRO A 141 7.25 3.71 -13.53
N TYR A 142 5.94 3.46 -13.62
CA TYR A 142 4.92 4.50 -13.73
C TYR A 142 4.15 4.73 -12.40
N GLN A 143 4.46 3.95 -11.35
CA GLN A 143 3.76 3.98 -10.06
C GLN A 143 2.23 3.82 -10.19
N PHE A 144 1.79 2.94 -11.10
CA PHE A 144 0.36 2.69 -11.31
C PHE A 144 -0.20 1.58 -10.41
N TYR A 145 0.64 0.67 -9.95
CA TYR A 145 0.20 -0.54 -9.29
C TYR A 145 0.44 -0.49 -7.77
N ILE A 146 1.58 0.05 -7.35
CA ILE A 146 1.97 0.12 -5.94
C ILE A 146 1.51 1.44 -5.33
N ALA A 147 0.60 1.37 -4.36
CA ALA A 147 0.07 2.55 -3.67
C ALA A 147 1.07 3.13 -2.65
N TYR A 148 1.63 2.27 -1.79
CA TYR A 148 2.56 2.67 -0.73
C TYR A 148 3.73 1.70 -0.60
N LYS A 149 4.85 2.19 -0.09
CA LYS A 149 6.11 1.45 0.07
C LYS A 149 6.60 1.60 1.51
N LEU A 150 6.60 0.51 2.26
CA LEU A 150 7.07 0.39 3.62
C LEU A 150 8.36 -0.45 3.64
N PHE A 151 9.36 0.05 4.34
CA PHE A 151 10.72 -0.52 4.39
C PHE A 151 11.06 -1.02 5.80
N ARG A 152 12.32 -1.38 6.03
CA ARG A 152 12.83 -1.83 7.33
C ARG A 152 12.48 -0.89 8.48
N ASP A 153 12.46 0.41 8.25
CA ASP A 153 12.22 1.42 9.29
C ASP A 153 10.77 1.38 9.83
N ALA A 154 9.85 0.77 9.08
CA ALA A 154 8.47 0.52 9.49
C ALA A 154 8.30 -0.82 10.24
N CYS A 155 9.33 -1.67 10.30
CA CYS A 155 9.27 -2.96 11.00
C CYS A 155 9.63 -2.79 12.49
N ARG A 156 8.95 -3.53 13.35
CA ARG A 156 9.30 -3.64 14.76
C ARG A 156 10.46 -4.64 14.93
N SER A 157 11.37 -4.40 15.86
CA SER A 157 12.40 -5.39 16.21
C SER A 157 11.97 -6.14 17.48
N VAL A 158 11.63 -7.42 17.35
CA VAL A 158 11.28 -8.29 18.48
C VAL A 158 12.37 -9.36 18.58
N ASN A 159 13.10 -9.37 19.69
CA ASN A 159 14.22 -10.30 19.93
C ASN A 159 15.30 -10.29 18.82
N GLY A 160 15.50 -9.16 18.15
CA GLY A 160 16.45 -9.01 17.05
C GLY A 160 15.91 -9.36 15.66
N THR A 161 14.70 -9.90 15.58
CA THR A 161 14.04 -10.26 14.33
C THR A 161 13.06 -9.16 13.89
N PRO A 162 13.03 -8.76 12.60
CA PRO A 162 11.99 -7.87 12.10
C PRO A 162 10.62 -8.53 12.15
N VAL A 163 9.66 -7.82 12.71
CA VAL A 163 8.24 -8.17 12.72
C VAL A 163 7.45 -7.05 12.06
N LYS A 164 6.58 -7.42 11.12
CA LYS A 164 5.66 -6.54 10.41
C LYS A 164 4.37 -6.47 11.21
N ASP A 165 4.30 -5.49 12.10
CA ASP A 165 3.13 -5.29 12.96
C ASP A 165 2.05 -4.51 12.21
N LEU A 166 0.93 -5.17 11.93
CA LEU A 166 -0.17 -4.61 11.14
C LEU A 166 -1.03 -3.62 11.91
N THR A 167 -0.92 -3.57 13.24
CA THR A 167 -1.69 -2.65 14.08
C THR A 167 -1.40 -1.18 13.74
N TYR A 168 -0.19 -0.87 13.26
CA TYR A 168 0.22 0.48 12.87
C TYR A 168 -0.15 0.84 11.42
N LEU A 169 -0.77 -0.06 10.64
CA LEU A 169 -1.04 0.19 9.23
C LEU A 169 -2.13 1.24 8.98
N ASN A 170 -2.93 1.59 9.99
CA ASN A 170 -4.10 2.46 9.85
C ASN A 170 -5.12 1.93 8.82
N ARG A 171 -5.36 0.62 8.86
CA ARG A 171 -6.34 -0.09 8.03
C ARG A 171 -7.11 -1.10 8.89
N ASP A 172 -8.30 -1.45 8.45
CA ASP A 172 -9.13 -2.47 9.09
C ASP A 172 -8.52 -3.86 8.86
N LEU A 173 -8.06 -4.52 9.93
CA LEU A 173 -7.42 -5.84 9.86
C LEU A 173 -8.34 -6.92 9.27
N SER A 174 -9.66 -6.77 9.30
CA SER A 174 -10.57 -7.72 8.64
C SER A 174 -10.45 -7.69 7.10
N LYS A 175 -9.78 -6.68 6.54
CA LYS A 175 -9.61 -6.44 5.10
C LYS A 175 -8.15 -6.33 4.66
N VAL A 176 -7.21 -6.76 5.52
CA VAL A 176 -5.77 -6.74 5.24
C VAL A 176 -5.28 -8.18 5.03
N ILE A 177 -4.50 -8.39 3.98
CA ILE A 177 -3.82 -9.66 3.70
C ILE A 177 -2.33 -9.39 3.55
N LEU A 178 -1.48 -10.13 4.27
CA LEU A 178 -0.03 -10.04 4.18
C LEU A 178 0.57 -11.26 3.49
N LEU A 179 1.25 -11.06 2.36
CA LEU A 179 2.00 -12.09 1.67
C LEU A 179 3.49 -11.97 2.03
N ASP A 180 4.01 -13.00 2.68
CA ASP A 180 5.42 -13.08 3.06
C ASP A 180 5.97 -14.49 2.81
N THR A 181 7.28 -14.64 2.87
CA THR A 181 7.98 -15.93 2.77
C THR A 181 8.58 -16.38 4.09
N HIS A 182 8.69 -15.46 5.06
CA HIS A 182 9.24 -15.72 6.38
C HIS A 182 8.15 -15.66 7.45
N PRO A 183 7.89 -16.76 8.19
CA PRO A 183 6.88 -16.77 9.25
C PRO A 183 7.24 -15.85 10.43
N GLU A 184 8.53 -15.62 10.66
CA GLU A 184 9.04 -14.71 11.67
C GLU A 184 8.50 -13.27 11.51
N HIS A 185 8.38 -12.81 10.26
CA HIS A 185 7.94 -11.45 9.94
C HIS A 185 6.48 -11.23 10.30
N VAL A 186 5.66 -12.28 10.35
CA VAL A 186 4.21 -12.20 10.55
C VAL A 186 3.78 -12.59 11.96
N SER A 187 4.74 -12.79 12.86
CA SER A 187 4.52 -13.29 14.23
C SER A 187 3.54 -12.45 15.06
N ALA A 188 3.34 -11.17 14.72
CA ALA A 188 2.39 -10.29 15.39
C ALA A 188 0.92 -10.58 15.02
N GLN A 189 0.63 -10.91 13.75
CA GLN A 189 -0.73 -11.19 13.24
C GLN A 189 -0.71 -12.33 12.21
N PRO A 190 -0.49 -13.58 12.64
CA PRO A 190 -0.44 -14.73 11.74
C PRO A 190 -1.76 -14.98 11.00
N GLU A 191 -2.90 -14.60 11.58
CA GLU A 191 -4.25 -14.79 11.01
C GLU A 191 -4.51 -13.98 9.73
N ASN A 192 -3.73 -12.92 9.50
CA ASN A 192 -3.79 -12.08 8.32
C ASN A 192 -2.74 -12.44 7.27
N ALA A 193 -1.88 -13.41 7.56
CA ALA A 193 -0.72 -13.72 6.75
C ALA A 193 -0.89 -14.99 5.92
N VAL A 194 -0.34 -14.97 4.71
CA VAL A 194 -0.15 -16.14 3.86
C VAL A 194 1.34 -16.31 3.62
N ILE A 195 1.89 -17.42 4.12
CA ILE A 195 3.30 -17.75 3.95
C ILE A 195 3.49 -18.54 2.67
N MET A 196 4.17 -17.93 1.72
CA MET A 196 4.54 -18.56 0.45
C MET A 196 5.92 -19.21 0.51
N PRO A 197 6.16 -20.27 -0.27
CA PRO A 197 7.51 -20.82 -0.41
C PRO A 197 8.43 -19.77 -1.03
N LYS A 198 9.65 -19.70 -0.50
CA LYS A 198 10.73 -18.84 -1.01
C LYS A 198 11.05 -19.20 -2.45
N TRP A 199 11.18 -18.19 -3.29
CA TRP A 199 11.59 -18.36 -4.67
C TRP A 199 13.12 -18.29 -4.81
N THR A 200 13.72 -19.37 -5.29
CA THR A 200 15.18 -19.52 -5.42
C THR A 200 15.73 -19.08 -6.78
N GLY A 201 14.92 -18.42 -7.62
CA GLY A 201 15.34 -17.97 -8.95
C GLY A 201 14.95 -18.89 -10.12
N ASP A 202 14.15 -19.94 -9.89
CA ASP A 202 13.70 -20.83 -10.98
C ASP A 202 12.76 -20.09 -11.96
N PRO A 203 13.10 -19.98 -13.25
CA PRO A 203 12.26 -19.34 -14.26
C PRO A 203 10.97 -20.11 -14.59
N LYS A 204 10.87 -21.39 -14.18
CA LYS A 204 9.66 -22.21 -14.36
C LYS A 204 8.67 -22.11 -13.20
N ASP A 205 9.00 -21.33 -12.16
CA ASP A 205 8.11 -21.13 -11.03
C ASP A 205 6.77 -20.54 -11.48
N LYS A 206 5.68 -21.10 -10.96
CA LYS A 206 4.30 -20.64 -11.18
C LYS A 206 3.61 -20.28 -9.88
N GLY A 207 4.30 -20.34 -8.74
CA GLY A 207 3.69 -20.16 -7.42
C GLY A 207 2.97 -18.81 -7.29
N LEU A 208 3.58 -17.72 -7.77
CA LEU A 208 2.98 -16.38 -7.69
C LEU A 208 1.71 -16.25 -8.55
N ILE A 209 1.74 -16.79 -9.77
CA ILE A 209 0.57 -16.77 -10.68
C ILE A 209 -0.55 -17.66 -10.14
N ALA A 210 -0.20 -18.79 -9.52
CA ALA A 210 -1.18 -19.72 -8.95
C ALA A 210 -1.94 -19.14 -7.75
N MET A 211 -1.41 -18.10 -7.10
CA MET A 211 -2.10 -17.35 -6.03
C MET A 211 -3.16 -16.37 -6.55
N VAL A 212 -3.06 -15.91 -7.80
CA VAL A 212 -3.96 -14.88 -8.36
C VAL A 212 -5.43 -15.30 -8.29
N PRO A 213 -5.83 -16.52 -8.70
CA PRO A 213 -7.23 -16.95 -8.66
C PRO A 213 -7.86 -16.89 -7.26
N PHE A 214 -7.06 -17.15 -6.21
CA PHE A 214 -7.50 -17.09 -4.82
C PHE A 214 -7.70 -15.65 -4.37
N LEU A 215 -6.69 -14.78 -4.55
CA LEU A 215 -6.77 -13.38 -4.14
C LEU A 215 -7.86 -12.64 -4.93
N GLU A 216 -7.99 -12.93 -6.22
CA GLU A 216 -9.07 -12.42 -7.05
C GLU A 216 -10.45 -12.81 -6.51
N SER A 217 -10.62 -14.06 -6.06
CA SER A 217 -11.91 -14.52 -5.53
C SER A 217 -12.36 -13.72 -4.31
N ILE A 218 -11.43 -13.38 -3.41
CA ILE A 218 -11.71 -12.53 -2.24
C ILE A 218 -12.12 -11.13 -2.69
N GLY A 219 -11.41 -10.56 -3.68
CA GLY A 219 -11.74 -9.25 -4.25
C GLY A 219 -13.11 -9.21 -4.96
N ILE A 220 -13.53 -10.31 -5.58
CA ILE A 220 -14.81 -10.44 -6.28
C ILE A 220 -15.98 -10.67 -5.31
N TYR A 221 -15.84 -11.61 -4.37
CA TYR A 221 -16.91 -11.96 -3.42
C TYR A 221 -17.07 -10.93 -2.30
N LYS A 222 -16.01 -10.16 -2.01
CA LYS A 222 -15.97 -9.11 -1.00
C LYS A 222 -16.48 -9.58 0.38
N PRO A 223 -15.84 -10.60 0.98
CA PRO A 223 -16.21 -11.09 2.31
C PRO A 223 -16.00 -10.00 3.38
N ALA A 224 -16.86 -9.99 4.40
CA ALA A 224 -16.74 -9.01 5.49
C ALA A 224 -15.42 -9.12 6.27
N ASP A 225 -14.90 -10.34 6.44
CA ASP A 225 -13.64 -10.65 7.10
C ASP A 225 -12.87 -11.73 6.32
N VAL A 226 -11.59 -11.47 6.05
CA VAL A 226 -10.71 -12.39 5.32
C VAL A 226 -10.11 -13.49 6.21
N ARG A 227 -9.97 -13.26 7.52
CA ARG A 227 -9.23 -14.14 8.43
C ARG A 227 -9.79 -15.57 8.52
N PRO A 228 -11.12 -15.81 8.61
CA PRO A 228 -11.67 -17.17 8.63
C PRO A 228 -11.42 -17.93 7.32
N ILE A 229 -11.35 -17.20 6.20
CA ILE A 229 -11.04 -17.80 4.89
C ILE A 229 -9.57 -18.23 4.88
N LEU A 230 -8.65 -17.36 5.33
CA LEU A 230 -7.22 -17.68 5.42
C LEU A 230 -6.96 -18.87 6.34
N GLU A 231 -7.63 -18.92 7.49
CA GLU A 231 -7.51 -20.02 8.47
C GLU A 231 -7.90 -21.39 7.88
N THR A 232 -8.92 -21.44 7.01
CA THR A 232 -9.35 -22.68 6.35
C THR A 232 -8.26 -23.31 5.47
N TYR A 233 -7.39 -22.46 4.91
CA TYR A 233 -6.27 -22.84 4.04
C TYR A 233 -4.92 -22.84 4.76
N HIS A 234 -4.89 -22.58 6.07
CA HIS A 234 -3.67 -22.60 6.87
C HIS A 234 -2.97 -23.98 6.76
N GLU A 235 -1.64 -23.98 6.67
CA GLU A 235 -0.76 -25.16 6.48
C GLU A 235 -0.97 -26.00 5.20
N LYS A 236 -1.91 -25.62 4.32
CA LYS A 236 -2.14 -26.31 3.04
C LYS A 236 -1.48 -25.54 1.90
N ASP A 237 -1.24 -26.23 0.78
CA ASP A 237 -0.87 -25.59 -0.48
C ASP A 237 -2.10 -24.83 -1.03
N LEU A 238 -2.21 -23.57 -0.64
CA LEU A 238 -3.37 -22.71 -0.86
C LEU A 238 -3.79 -22.64 -2.34
N PRO A 239 -2.88 -22.39 -3.31
CA PRO A 239 -3.22 -22.45 -4.73
C PRO A 239 -3.89 -23.75 -5.18
N LEU A 240 -3.36 -24.90 -4.75
CA LEU A 240 -3.84 -26.21 -5.19
C LEU A 240 -5.21 -26.54 -4.58
N GLU A 241 -5.37 -26.30 -3.28
CA GLU A 241 -6.63 -26.55 -2.57
C GLU A 241 -7.75 -25.62 -3.05
N TYR A 242 -7.44 -24.36 -3.32
CA TYR A 242 -8.39 -23.43 -3.91
C TYR A 242 -8.81 -23.88 -5.32
N ALA A 243 -7.86 -24.28 -6.17
CA ALA A 243 -8.17 -24.78 -7.52
C ALA A 243 -9.08 -26.02 -7.50
N LYS A 244 -8.87 -26.95 -6.54
CA LYS A 244 -9.77 -28.09 -6.33
C LYS A 244 -11.16 -27.64 -5.92
N THR A 245 -11.24 -26.72 -4.96
CA THR A 245 -12.51 -26.17 -4.46
C THR A 245 -13.31 -25.49 -5.57
N GLU A 246 -12.63 -24.71 -6.40
CA GLU A 246 -13.21 -24.02 -7.56
C GLU A 246 -13.71 -25.02 -8.61
N ALA A 247 -12.92 -26.04 -8.94
CA ALA A 247 -13.33 -27.09 -9.89
C ALA A 247 -14.58 -27.84 -9.41
N LEU A 248 -14.66 -28.15 -8.12
CA LEU A 248 -15.84 -28.78 -7.51
C LEU A 248 -17.06 -27.86 -7.55
N ALA A 249 -16.90 -26.57 -7.23
CA ALA A 249 -17.98 -25.58 -7.32
C ALA A 249 -18.52 -25.46 -8.77
N LYS A 250 -17.62 -25.46 -9.76
CA LYS A 250 -17.98 -25.45 -11.17
C LYS A 250 -18.71 -26.72 -11.61
N GLN A 251 -18.27 -27.90 -11.17
CA GLN A 251 -18.95 -29.16 -11.46
C GLN A 251 -20.37 -29.17 -10.88
N LYS A 252 -20.54 -28.74 -9.62
CA LYS A 252 -21.87 -28.60 -8.99
C LYS A 252 -22.79 -27.68 -9.78
N HIS A 253 -22.29 -26.52 -10.22
CA HIS A 253 -23.06 -25.58 -11.05
C HIS A 253 -23.49 -26.20 -12.39
N ILE A 254 -22.60 -26.93 -13.06
CA ILE A 254 -22.92 -27.65 -14.30
C ILE A 254 -23.99 -28.72 -14.05
N GLU A 255 -23.88 -29.49 -12.97
CA GLU A 255 -24.85 -30.51 -12.60
C GLU A 255 -26.22 -29.93 -12.26
N GLU A 256 -26.26 -28.85 -11.49
CA GLU A 256 -27.49 -28.12 -11.18
C GLU A 256 -28.14 -27.56 -12.45
N HIS A 257 -27.35 -27.00 -13.36
CA HIS A 257 -27.84 -26.54 -14.65
C HIS A 257 -28.40 -27.69 -15.50
N LYS A 258 -27.71 -28.84 -15.54
CA LYS A 258 -28.21 -30.05 -16.23
C LYS A 258 -29.50 -30.58 -15.60
N LYS A 259 -29.59 -30.60 -14.26
CA LYS A 259 -30.81 -31.00 -13.52
C LYS A 259 -31.96 -30.03 -13.79
N ARG A 260 -31.72 -28.71 -13.77
CA ARG A 260 -32.71 -27.68 -14.12
C ARG A 260 -33.14 -27.78 -15.59
N GLY A 261 -32.21 -28.04 -16.50
CA GLY A 261 -32.50 -28.26 -17.93
C GLY A 261 -33.32 -29.52 -18.17
N ALA A 262 -33.01 -30.62 -17.47
CA ALA A 262 -33.78 -31.86 -17.51
C ALA A 262 -35.18 -31.71 -16.89
N ALA A 263 -35.31 -30.97 -15.77
CA ALA A 263 -36.60 -30.62 -15.18
C ALA A 263 -37.43 -29.72 -16.11
N SER A 264 -36.81 -28.72 -16.74
CA SER A 264 -37.46 -27.81 -17.71
C SER A 264 -37.96 -28.54 -18.96
N THR A 265 -37.20 -29.53 -19.45
CA THR A 265 -37.57 -30.34 -20.64
C THR A 265 -38.79 -31.23 -20.38
N PHE A 266 -39.08 -31.57 -19.12
CA PHE A 266 -40.25 -32.37 -18.75
C PHE A 266 -41.55 -31.56 -18.54
N THR A 267 -41.50 -30.21 -18.58
CA THR A 267 -42.60 -29.38 -18.02
C THR A 267 -43.38 -28.49 -19.01
N LEU A 268 -43.10 -28.48 -20.32
CA LEU A 268 -43.93 -27.69 -21.26
C LEU A 268 -43.98 -28.22 -22.71
N SER A 269 -42.87 -28.77 -23.22
CA SER A 269 -42.77 -29.35 -24.57
C SER A 269 -43.58 -30.64 -24.74
N THR A 270 -43.70 -31.46 -23.68
CA THR A 270 -44.41 -32.75 -23.72
C THR A 270 -45.94 -32.60 -23.60
N LEU A 271 -46.43 -31.45 -23.11
CA LEU A 271 -47.87 -31.17 -22.96
C LEU A 271 -48.51 -30.49 -24.18
N PHE A 272 -47.71 -29.90 -25.08
CA PHE A 272 -48.19 -29.16 -26.26
C PHE A 272 -47.87 -29.81 -27.62
N GLY A 273 -47.52 -31.11 -27.64
CA GLY A 273 -47.57 -31.93 -28.85
C GLY A 273 -46.66 -31.51 -30.02
N ARG A 274 -45.66 -30.64 -29.78
CA ARG A 274 -44.77 -30.14 -30.83
C ARG A 274 -43.45 -30.91 -30.78
N SER A 275 -43.26 -31.81 -31.75
CA SER A 275 -41.98 -32.46 -32.03
C SER A 275 -40.93 -31.41 -32.38
N SER A 276 -40.10 -31.03 -31.42
CA SER A 276 -38.91 -30.22 -31.66
C SER A 276 -37.73 -31.15 -31.94
N SER A 277 -37.09 -30.96 -33.09
CA SER A 277 -35.72 -31.37 -33.40
C SER A 277 -34.78 -31.20 -32.20
N PRO A 278 -33.66 -31.96 -32.09
CA PRO A 278 -32.74 -31.85 -30.97
C PRO A 278 -32.18 -30.43 -30.91
N ALA A 279 -32.80 -29.58 -30.10
CA ALA A 279 -32.32 -28.24 -29.84
C ALA A 279 -30.96 -28.41 -29.19
N ALA A 280 -29.92 -27.87 -29.86
CA ALA A 280 -28.58 -27.81 -29.32
C ALA A 280 -28.66 -27.33 -27.87
N ALA A 281 -28.17 -28.16 -26.93
CA ALA A 281 -28.18 -27.82 -25.52
C ALA A 281 -27.60 -26.41 -25.36
N SER A 282 -28.37 -25.50 -24.76
CA SER A 282 -27.89 -24.14 -24.51
C SER A 282 -26.57 -24.23 -23.74
N PRO A 283 -25.53 -23.46 -24.14
CA PRO A 283 -24.24 -23.51 -23.47
C PRO A 283 -24.44 -23.21 -21.97
N VAL A 284 -23.76 -23.97 -21.11
CA VAL A 284 -23.86 -23.78 -19.66
C VAL A 284 -23.51 -22.33 -19.32
N PRO A 285 -24.37 -21.59 -18.61
CA PRO A 285 -24.09 -20.21 -18.25
C PRO A 285 -22.87 -20.15 -17.35
N LEU A 286 -21.99 -19.19 -17.63
CA LEU A 286 -20.79 -18.93 -16.83
C LEU A 286 -21.16 -18.70 -15.37
N THR A 287 -20.35 -19.22 -14.45
CA THR A 287 -20.51 -18.92 -13.02
C THR A 287 -20.28 -17.42 -12.73
N TYR A 288 -20.84 -16.90 -11.65
CA TYR A 288 -20.67 -15.49 -11.26
C TYR A 288 -19.19 -15.07 -11.20
N LEU A 289 -18.36 -15.92 -10.59
CA LEU A 289 -16.92 -15.70 -10.50
C LEU A 289 -16.29 -15.66 -11.90
N GLU A 290 -16.61 -16.60 -12.81
CA GLU A 290 -16.08 -16.60 -14.18
C GLU A 290 -16.49 -15.35 -14.98
N GLN A 291 -17.73 -14.88 -14.84
CA GLN A 291 -18.20 -13.65 -15.49
C GLN A 291 -17.37 -12.45 -15.02
N LYS A 292 -17.16 -12.34 -13.71
CA LYS A 292 -16.37 -11.26 -13.10
C LYS A 292 -14.89 -11.33 -13.45
N ARG A 293 -14.30 -12.53 -13.54
CA ARG A 293 -12.93 -12.71 -14.04
C ARG A 293 -12.78 -12.22 -15.47
N LEU A 294 -13.77 -12.51 -16.33
CA LEU A 294 -13.72 -12.12 -17.73
C LEU A 294 -13.80 -10.59 -17.89
N GLU A 295 -14.64 -9.94 -17.08
CA GLU A 295 -14.71 -8.49 -16.97
C GLU A 295 -13.37 -7.88 -16.51
N ALA A 296 -12.77 -8.40 -15.44
CA ALA A 296 -11.49 -7.93 -14.93
C ALA A 296 -10.34 -8.15 -15.92
N GLN A 297 -10.32 -9.30 -16.60
CA GLN A 297 -9.32 -9.57 -17.65
C GLN A 297 -9.48 -8.65 -18.87
N ALA A 298 -10.72 -8.29 -19.22
CA ALA A 298 -10.97 -7.31 -20.27
C ALA A 298 -10.43 -5.93 -19.86
N GLN A 299 -10.75 -5.48 -18.64
CA GLN A 299 -10.24 -4.22 -18.06
C GLN A 299 -8.71 -4.19 -18.04
N TYR A 300 -8.06 -5.27 -17.56
CA TYR A 300 -6.60 -5.40 -17.60
C TYR A 300 -6.03 -5.24 -19.01
N ARG A 301 -6.62 -5.90 -20.01
CA ARG A 301 -6.12 -5.81 -21.40
C ARG A 301 -6.29 -4.42 -21.98
N GLU A 302 -7.41 -3.75 -21.68
CA GLU A 302 -7.66 -2.38 -22.09
C GLU A 302 -6.66 -1.41 -21.46
N GLU A 303 -6.40 -1.53 -20.15
CA GLU A 303 -5.39 -0.75 -19.42
C GLU A 303 -3.99 -0.97 -20.00
N GLN A 304 -3.58 -2.22 -20.24
CA GLN A 304 -2.27 -2.50 -20.83
C GLN A 304 -2.16 -1.96 -22.26
N ALA A 305 -3.21 -2.06 -23.07
CA ALA A 305 -3.24 -1.49 -24.41
C ALA A 305 -3.12 0.03 -24.38
N TYR A 306 -3.79 0.69 -23.42
CA TYR A 306 -3.70 2.13 -23.20
C TYR A 306 -2.29 2.55 -22.76
N ILE A 307 -1.71 1.87 -21.77
CA ILE A 307 -0.34 2.13 -21.30
C ILE A 307 0.65 1.99 -22.45
N HIS A 308 0.51 0.93 -23.26
CA HIS A 308 1.37 0.69 -24.40
C HIS A 308 1.22 1.76 -25.50
N ALA A 309 -0.02 2.17 -25.80
CA ALA A 309 -0.30 3.20 -26.81
C ALA A 309 0.23 4.58 -26.40
N ASN A 310 0.22 4.89 -25.09
CA ASN A 310 0.59 6.21 -24.56
C ASN A 310 1.97 6.25 -23.89
N LYS A 311 2.77 5.19 -24.03
CA LYS A 311 4.07 5.00 -23.37
C LYS A 311 5.01 6.22 -23.50
N GLU A 312 5.18 6.73 -24.72
CA GLU A 312 6.07 7.87 -24.98
C GLU A 312 5.61 9.14 -24.26
N ASN A 313 4.30 9.34 -24.13
CA ASN A 313 3.74 10.48 -23.43
C ASN A 313 4.00 10.36 -21.91
N PHE A 314 3.86 9.17 -21.33
CA PHE A 314 4.17 8.95 -19.93
C PHE A 314 5.66 9.17 -19.64
N GLU A 315 6.56 8.67 -20.49
CA GLU A 315 8.00 8.87 -20.34
C GLU A 315 8.38 10.35 -20.43
N ARG A 316 7.74 11.11 -21.35
CA ARG A 316 7.92 12.55 -21.46
C ARG A 316 7.48 13.28 -20.18
N LEU A 317 6.29 12.97 -19.67
CA LEU A 317 5.75 13.60 -18.46
C LEU A 317 6.63 13.31 -17.24
N ILE A 318 7.07 12.06 -17.06
CA ILE A 318 7.97 11.69 -15.96
C ILE A 318 9.29 12.46 -16.07
N LYS A 319 9.84 12.59 -17.28
CA LYS A 319 11.08 13.35 -17.49
C LYS A 319 10.90 14.84 -17.19
N GLU A 320 9.79 15.43 -17.62
CA GLU A 320 9.45 16.82 -17.31
C GLU A 320 9.31 17.04 -15.79
N GLU A 321 8.68 16.12 -15.07
CA GLU A 321 8.56 16.17 -13.60
C GLU A 321 9.92 16.01 -12.92
N GLN A 322 10.77 15.09 -13.40
CA GLN A 322 12.13 14.91 -12.89
C GLN A 322 12.99 16.16 -13.12
N ASP A 323 12.92 16.76 -14.30
CA ASP A 323 13.64 17.98 -14.64
C ASP A 323 13.12 19.16 -13.80
N ALA A 324 11.80 19.26 -13.58
CA ALA A 324 11.20 20.28 -12.71
C ALA A 324 11.61 20.09 -11.24
N MET A 325 11.62 18.84 -10.76
CA MET A 325 12.07 18.50 -9.40
C MET A 325 13.56 18.80 -9.23
N ALA A 326 14.39 18.47 -10.22
CA ALA A 326 15.82 18.78 -10.23
C ALA A 326 16.07 20.29 -10.28
N GLN A 327 15.27 21.06 -11.03
CA GLN A 327 15.36 22.53 -11.04
C GLN A 327 14.88 23.14 -9.71
N ALA A 328 13.91 22.54 -9.04
CA ALA A 328 13.49 22.92 -7.69
C ALA A 328 14.55 22.58 -6.60
N MET A 329 15.48 21.68 -6.90
CA MET A 329 16.57 21.23 -6.00
C MET A 329 17.94 21.73 -6.53
N PRO A 330 18.46 22.94 -6.21
CA PRO A 330 18.92 23.31 -4.87
C PRO A 330 18.83 24.83 -4.60
N SER A 331 17.76 25.50 -5.03
CA SER A 331 17.47 26.89 -4.63
C SER A 331 16.96 26.95 -3.18
N THR A 332 16.35 25.88 -2.69
CA THR A 332 15.86 25.74 -1.31
C THR A 332 16.99 25.47 -0.30
N PHE A 333 18.03 24.71 -0.66
CA PHE A 333 19.13 24.38 0.26
C PHE A 333 20.13 25.54 0.40
N TRP A 334 20.50 26.20 -0.72
CA TRP A 334 21.31 27.42 -0.68
C TRP A 334 20.51 28.63 -0.19
N GLY A 335 19.21 28.72 -0.51
CA GLY A 335 18.32 29.78 0.00
C GLY A 335 18.06 29.68 1.52
N ALA A 336 17.95 28.47 2.07
CA ALA A 336 17.86 28.26 3.51
C ALA A 336 19.22 28.43 4.22
N ALA A 337 20.32 28.01 3.59
CA ALA A 337 21.67 28.22 4.13
C ALA A 337 22.08 29.71 4.13
N SER A 338 21.67 30.50 3.14
CA SER A 338 21.92 31.95 3.09
C SER A 338 20.99 32.78 4.00
N ALA A 339 19.85 32.21 4.41
CA ALA A 339 18.99 32.79 5.44
C ALA A 339 19.50 32.51 6.87
N LEU A 340 20.23 31.40 7.08
CA LEU A 340 20.78 31.00 8.38
C LEU A 340 22.21 31.49 8.61
N MET A 341 23.05 31.51 7.58
CA MET A 341 24.33 32.21 7.57
C MET A 341 24.14 33.51 6.82
N GLY A 342 24.09 34.62 7.58
CA GLY A 342 23.97 35.97 7.03
C GLY A 342 25.01 36.25 5.92
N PRO A 343 24.76 37.26 5.08
CA PRO A 343 25.54 37.49 3.87
C PRO A 343 27.03 37.65 4.19
N PRO A 344 27.94 37.09 3.37
CA PRO A 344 29.37 37.28 3.59
C PRO A 344 29.72 38.78 3.53
N PRO A 345 30.74 39.24 4.28
CA PRO A 345 31.10 40.64 4.33
C PRO A 345 31.56 41.08 2.93
N GLY A 346 30.80 41.99 2.32
CA GLY A 346 31.16 42.59 1.05
C GLY A 346 32.40 43.50 1.20
N PRO A 347 33.28 43.57 0.18
CA PRO A 347 34.39 44.52 0.16
C PRO A 347 33.89 45.97 0.10
N PRO A 348 34.70 46.95 0.55
CA PRO A 348 34.25 48.31 0.85
C PRO A 348 33.84 49.08 -0.42
N GLN A 349 32.69 49.76 -0.34
CA GLN A 349 32.18 50.65 -1.38
C GLN A 349 33.02 51.94 -1.52
N PRO A 350 33.33 52.39 -2.74
CA PRO A 350 33.62 53.79 -3.02
C PRO A 350 32.35 54.57 -3.39
N GLN A 351 32.42 55.87 -3.12
CA GLN A 351 31.34 56.86 -3.03
C GLN A 351 30.50 57.10 -4.30
N SER A 352 29.27 57.54 -4.04
CA SER A 352 28.19 57.95 -4.93
C SER A 352 28.49 59.15 -5.86
N GLN A 353 27.97 59.09 -7.09
CA GLN A 353 27.64 60.26 -7.92
C GLN A 353 26.18 60.18 -8.44
N PRO A 354 25.51 61.31 -8.76
CA PRO A 354 24.05 61.40 -8.97
C PRO A 354 23.60 60.93 -10.37
N PRO A 355 22.28 60.76 -10.61
CA PRO A 355 21.76 59.88 -11.64
C PRO A 355 21.73 60.51 -13.03
N ALA A 356 22.19 59.76 -14.03
CA ALA A 356 21.88 59.99 -15.44
C ALA A 356 20.65 59.16 -15.82
N GLN A 357 19.63 59.83 -16.37
CA GLN A 357 18.39 59.23 -16.86
C GLN A 357 18.68 58.25 -18.01
N SER A 358 17.92 57.15 -18.07
CA SER A 358 17.82 56.29 -19.26
C SER A 358 16.38 55.76 -19.41
N PRO A 359 15.91 55.54 -20.65
CA PRO A 359 14.49 55.53 -20.99
C PRO A 359 13.82 54.16 -20.76
N ALA A 360 12.49 54.20 -20.68
CA ALA A 360 11.60 53.07 -20.40
C ALA A 360 11.66 51.94 -21.45
N PRO A 361 11.41 50.67 -21.04
CA PRO A 361 11.29 49.55 -21.98
C PRO A 361 9.93 49.53 -22.69
N PRO A 362 9.86 49.03 -23.94
CA PRO A 362 8.61 48.96 -24.70
C PRO A 362 7.70 47.82 -24.23
N SER A 363 6.41 48.10 -24.30
CA SER A 363 5.26 47.23 -24.05
C SER A 363 5.26 45.93 -24.86
N ALA A 364 4.91 44.83 -24.18
CA ALA A 364 4.55 43.56 -24.81
C ALA A 364 3.25 43.69 -25.63
N PRO A 365 3.14 43.03 -26.80
CA PRO A 365 1.86 42.92 -27.49
C PRO A 365 1.05 41.73 -26.99
N ALA A 366 -0.26 41.98 -26.92
CA ALA A 366 -1.31 41.07 -26.52
C ALA A 366 -1.51 39.89 -27.48
N ALA A 367 -1.90 38.74 -26.93
CA ALA A 367 -2.65 37.72 -27.65
C ALA A 367 -3.87 37.33 -26.78
N ALA A 368 -5.04 37.47 -27.40
CA ALA A 368 -6.37 37.31 -26.82
C ALA A 368 -6.84 35.83 -26.87
N PRO A 369 -7.99 35.50 -26.26
CA PRO A 369 -8.32 34.20 -25.68
C PRO A 369 -9.20 33.31 -26.58
N THR A 370 -9.27 32.00 -26.28
CA THR A 370 -10.37 31.09 -26.68
C THR A 370 -10.24 29.82 -25.84
N ALA A 371 -11.08 29.60 -24.83
CA ALA A 371 -12.43 29.00 -24.89
C ALA A 371 -12.40 27.47 -24.81
N PHE A 372 -12.77 26.90 -23.64
CA PHE A 372 -14.01 26.12 -23.46
C PHE A 372 -14.09 25.61 -22.01
N SER A 373 -15.03 26.17 -21.24
CA SER A 373 -15.56 25.60 -20.00
C SER A 373 -17.08 25.77 -20.08
N ILE A 374 -17.79 24.65 -20.22
CA ILE A 374 -19.23 24.45 -20.00
C ILE A 374 -19.32 22.96 -19.59
N LEU A 375 -19.97 22.49 -18.52
CA LEU A 375 -21.24 22.82 -17.91
C LEU A 375 -21.26 22.36 -16.43
N SER A 376 -21.71 23.21 -15.52
CA SER A 376 -22.82 22.88 -14.61
C SER A 376 -23.19 24.11 -13.78
N GLY A 377 -24.35 24.67 -14.07
CA GLY A 377 -24.92 25.78 -13.32
C GLY A 377 -26.35 26.04 -13.76
N VAL A 378 -27.30 25.49 -13.03
CA VAL A 378 -28.66 26.04 -12.80
C VAL A 378 -29.01 25.58 -11.38
N SER A 379 -28.84 26.46 -10.38
CA SER A 379 -29.88 27.38 -9.85
C SER A 379 -31.03 26.60 -9.19
N GLY A 380 -31.39 26.80 -7.93
CA GLY A 380 -31.25 27.96 -7.05
C GLY A 380 -32.51 28.03 -6.19
N GLY A 381 -32.45 28.64 -5.01
CA GLY A 381 -33.66 29.02 -4.28
C GLY A 381 -33.57 28.89 -2.76
N GLN A 382 -33.10 29.97 -2.11
CA GLN A 382 -33.44 30.30 -0.73
C GLN A 382 -34.96 30.41 -0.55
N ALA A 383 -35.50 29.98 0.60
CA ALA A 383 -36.49 30.76 1.33
C ALA A 383 -36.60 30.30 2.79
N LYS A 384 -36.57 31.31 3.67
CA LYS A 384 -36.90 31.36 5.09
C LYS A 384 -38.15 30.55 5.48
N SER A 385 -38.06 29.79 6.57
CA SER A 385 -38.84 29.96 7.82
C SER A 385 -38.32 29.01 8.89
#